data_AF-A0A166AEP8-F1
#
_entry.id   AF-A0A166AEP8-F1
#
_cell.length_a   1.000
_cell.length_b   1.000
_cell.length_c   1.000
_cell.angle_alpha   90.00
_cell.angle_beta   90.00
_cell.angle_gamma   90.00
#
_symmetry.space_group_name_H-M   'P 1'
#
loop_
_entity.id
_entity.type
_entity.pdbx_description
1 polymer ?
#
loop_
_entity_poly.entity_id
_entity_poly.type
_entity_poly.pdbx_seq_one_letter_code
_entity_poly.pdbx_strand_id
1 'polypeptide(L)'
;MYRALYRVWRPQRFDEIVGQQMITQTLKNAIMTHQTSHAYLFTGPRGTGKTSAAKIFAKAINCHHLVDGEPCNECETCTAITKGQLNDVIEIDAASNNGVEEIRDIRDKAKYAPTQADYKVYIIDEVHMLSTGAFNALLKTLEEPPANVIFILATTEPHKIPLTIISRTQRFDFRRITAKDSYDRMVYILNEKDVTYDEKALRVIAAAAEGGMRDALSILDQVISFGDNTVTLDDALMVTGSVTKQLLANYVSEVTDHDTKPALETMRQILQEGKDANRFIEDLISYTRDVLLYQQAPEMVDSVAMGEDDQQFEAFAKQIDAEVLYQMVKTLNDIQQQMRFTTHPDVYLEVLTVKLAQLDGQAAVQPVAAATVNPEDPTVHKLAQQVEQLQSEVKTLRSQGGSVTKPAPAKPRSSNGPVVKKVNVSQIYPILGAATKNDLIKVRDVWTDLMNILSVTQRALMHVAQPVAASSEGVVVAFDYAFVYQKAIDDQTLIDALGNGLDRLMGQAPKIVCVPKEQWPQIRKDYLATHQPGGATSEQQAPAKEPVVEEAKNMFGDLVEVQPD
;
A
#
# COMPACT_ATOMS: atom_id res chain seq x y z
N MET A 1 -25.73 -27.88 13.32
CA MET A 1 -24.66 -26.86 13.38
C MET A 1 -24.92 -25.88 12.26
N TYR A 2 -25.32 -24.65 12.58
CA TYR A 2 -25.55 -23.60 11.60
C TYR A 2 -24.24 -23.28 10.85
N ARG A 3 -24.32 -23.10 9.53
CA ARG A 3 -23.19 -22.74 8.68
C ARG A 3 -23.49 -21.40 8.03
N ALA A 4 -22.56 -20.47 8.14
CA ALA A 4 -22.72 -19.13 7.59
C ALA A 4 -22.95 -19.13 6.07
N LEU A 5 -23.78 -18.22 5.57
CA LEU A 5 -24.18 -18.15 4.16
C LEU A 5 -22.99 -18.09 3.21
N TYR A 6 -22.00 -17.25 3.50
CA TYR A 6 -20.81 -17.07 2.65
C TYR A 6 -19.97 -18.36 2.50
N ARG A 7 -20.12 -19.34 3.40
CA ARG A 7 -19.47 -20.66 3.30
C ARG A 7 -20.31 -21.64 2.50
N VAL A 8 -21.63 -21.67 2.74
CA VAL A 8 -22.56 -22.59 2.07
C VAL A 8 -22.70 -22.24 0.59
N TRP A 9 -22.81 -20.94 0.28
CA TRP A 9 -23.01 -20.42 -1.07
C TRP A 9 -21.71 -20.03 -1.77
N ARG A 10 -20.57 -20.56 -1.29
CA ARG A 10 -19.29 -20.35 -1.95
C ARG A 10 -19.33 -20.99 -3.34
N PRO A 11 -19.05 -20.25 -4.43
CA PRO A 11 -19.13 -20.76 -5.80
C PRO A 11 -18.37 -22.07 -6.00
N GLN A 12 -19.01 -23.02 -6.67
CA GLN A 12 -18.42 -24.32 -7.04
C GLN A 12 -18.08 -24.43 -8.53
N ARG A 13 -18.61 -23.55 -9.36
CA ARG A 13 -18.36 -23.44 -10.80
C ARG A 13 -17.92 -22.01 -11.15
N PHE A 14 -17.23 -21.84 -12.27
CA PHE A 14 -16.82 -20.51 -12.74
C PHE A 14 -18.04 -19.64 -13.07
N ASP A 15 -19.11 -20.23 -13.61
CA ASP A 15 -20.36 -19.52 -13.91
C ASP A 15 -21.09 -18.96 -12.68
N GLU A 16 -20.80 -19.51 -11.50
CA GLU A 16 -21.36 -19.01 -10.23
C GLU A 16 -20.55 -17.83 -9.66
N ILE A 17 -19.40 -17.50 -10.25
CA ILE A 17 -18.59 -16.35 -9.84
C ILE A 17 -19.20 -15.08 -10.43
N VAL A 18 -19.68 -14.24 -9.54
CA VAL A 18 -20.40 -13.01 -9.87
C VAL A 18 -19.42 -11.88 -10.25
N GLY A 19 -19.71 -11.18 -11.35
CA GLY A 19 -19.00 -9.96 -11.77
C GLY A 19 -17.60 -10.15 -12.37
N GLN A 20 -17.19 -11.38 -12.69
CA GLN A 20 -15.84 -11.70 -13.19
C GLN A 20 -15.86 -12.52 -14.50
N GLN A 21 -16.78 -12.22 -15.42
CA GLN A 21 -17.02 -13.02 -16.64
C GLN A 21 -15.78 -13.14 -17.54
N MET A 22 -15.01 -12.05 -17.71
CA MET A 22 -13.80 -12.09 -18.55
C MET A 22 -12.72 -13.01 -17.97
N ILE A 23 -12.53 -12.99 -16.64
CA ILE A 23 -11.52 -13.81 -15.95
C ILE A 23 -11.92 -15.27 -16.01
N THR A 24 -13.15 -15.57 -15.64
CA THR A 24 -13.71 -16.94 -15.64
C THR A 24 -13.66 -17.55 -17.03
N GLN A 25 -14.06 -16.81 -18.08
CA GLN A 25 -13.97 -17.30 -19.46
C GLN A 25 -12.51 -17.57 -19.88
N THR A 26 -11.57 -16.71 -19.51
CA THR A 26 -10.16 -16.90 -19.84
C THR A 26 -9.59 -18.15 -19.17
N LEU A 27 -9.94 -18.39 -17.90
CA LEU A 27 -9.52 -19.58 -17.17
C LEU A 27 -10.14 -20.86 -17.77
N LYS A 28 -11.44 -20.84 -18.11
CA LYS A 28 -12.10 -21.95 -18.83
C LYS A 28 -11.39 -22.27 -20.14
N ASN A 29 -11.12 -21.23 -20.95
CA ASN A 29 -10.45 -21.39 -22.23
C ASN A 29 -9.06 -22.01 -22.08
N ALA A 30 -8.26 -21.54 -21.10
CA ALA A 30 -6.93 -22.08 -20.84
C ALA A 30 -6.96 -23.58 -20.48
N ILE A 31 -7.99 -24.01 -19.73
CA ILE A 31 -8.19 -25.43 -19.38
C ILE A 31 -8.59 -26.22 -20.64
N MET A 32 -9.57 -25.73 -21.41
CA MET A 32 -10.06 -26.42 -22.62
C MET A 32 -9.00 -26.55 -23.71
N THR A 33 -8.12 -25.55 -23.87
CA THR A 33 -7.05 -25.57 -24.87
C THR A 33 -5.78 -26.24 -24.37
N HIS A 34 -5.74 -26.71 -23.12
CA HIS A 34 -4.54 -27.22 -22.45
C HIS A 34 -3.37 -26.23 -22.47
N GLN A 35 -3.66 -24.93 -22.46
CA GLN A 35 -2.68 -23.83 -22.44
C GLN A 35 -2.63 -23.19 -21.05
N THR A 36 -2.41 -23.99 -20.02
CA THR A 36 -2.29 -23.52 -18.64
C THR A 36 -0.87 -23.03 -18.33
N SER A 37 -0.76 -21.96 -17.55
CA SER A 37 0.51 -21.47 -16.99
C SER A 37 0.91 -22.28 -15.74
N HIS A 38 2.20 -22.31 -15.44
CA HIS A 38 2.71 -22.88 -14.19
C HIS A 38 2.43 -21.96 -12.98
N ALA A 39 2.13 -20.68 -13.21
CA ALA A 39 1.85 -19.74 -12.14
C ALA A 39 0.84 -18.66 -12.52
N TYR A 40 -0.05 -18.37 -11.57
CA TYR A 40 -1.15 -17.41 -11.66
C TYR A 40 -1.09 -16.42 -10.49
N LEU A 41 -1.35 -15.14 -10.76
CA LEU A 41 -1.49 -14.10 -9.73
C LEU A 41 -2.89 -13.50 -9.80
N PHE A 42 -3.73 -13.86 -8.84
CA PHE A 42 -5.07 -13.31 -8.66
C PHE A 42 -5.01 -12.13 -7.72
N THR A 43 -5.31 -10.94 -8.23
CA THR A 43 -5.28 -9.71 -7.44
C THR A 43 -6.59 -8.98 -7.49
N GLY A 44 -6.93 -8.27 -6.43
CA GLY A 44 -8.15 -7.46 -6.35
C GLY A 44 -8.67 -7.36 -4.92
N PRO A 45 -9.69 -6.52 -4.68
CA PRO A 45 -10.27 -6.31 -3.36
C PRO A 45 -10.73 -7.62 -2.69
N ARG A 46 -10.86 -7.61 -1.36
CA ARG A 46 -11.40 -8.76 -0.61
C ARG A 46 -12.84 -9.04 -1.07
N GLY A 47 -13.26 -10.30 -0.98
CA GLY A 47 -14.64 -10.70 -1.27
C GLY A 47 -15.02 -10.77 -2.77
N THR A 48 -14.11 -10.46 -3.69
CA THR A 48 -14.31 -10.50 -5.15
C THR A 48 -14.24 -11.89 -5.79
N GLY A 49 -13.92 -12.92 -5.00
CA GLY A 49 -13.93 -14.32 -5.46
C GLY A 49 -12.57 -14.94 -5.80
N LYS A 50 -11.43 -14.26 -5.58
CA LYS A 50 -10.07 -14.75 -5.87
C LYS A 50 -9.81 -16.21 -5.42
N THR A 51 -9.92 -16.47 -4.12
CA THR A 51 -9.68 -17.81 -3.55
C THR A 51 -10.72 -18.84 -4.00
N SER A 52 -11.95 -18.40 -4.32
CA SER A 52 -12.98 -19.29 -4.89
C SER A 52 -12.64 -19.68 -6.32
N ALA A 53 -12.22 -18.72 -7.16
CA ALA A 53 -11.74 -18.98 -8.51
C ALA A 53 -10.52 -19.91 -8.52
N ALA A 54 -9.60 -19.74 -7.57
CA ALA A 54 -8.43 -20.62 -7.42
C ALA A 54 -8.83 -22.07 -7.14
N LYS A 55 -9.80 -22.28 -6.24
CA LYS A 55 -10.32 -23.62 -5.94
C LYS A 55 -11.10 -24.22 -7.11
N ILE A 56 -11.90 -23.43 -7.81
CA ILE A 56 -12.63 -23.89 -9.00
C ILE A 56 -11.64 -24.29 -10.10
N PHE A 57 -10.59 -23.50 -10.33
CA PHE A 57 -9.52 -23.83 -11.26
C PHE A 57 -8.80 -25.14 -10.88
N ALA A 58 -8.43 -25.30 -9.60
CA ALA A 58 -7.80 -26.52 -9.11
C ALA A 58 -8.71 -27.75 -9.28
N LYS A 59 -10.03 -27.60 -9.14
CA LYS A 59 -10.99 -28.66 -9.45
C LYS A 59 -11.04 -28.95 -10.94
N ALA A 60 -11.19 -27.92 -11.76
CA ALA A 60 -11.42 -28.06 -13.19
C ALA A 60 -10.22 -28.70 -13.90
N ILE A 61 -8.99 -28.30 -13.55
CA ILE A 61 -7.78 -28.86 -14.18
C ILE A 61 -7.53 -30.33 -13.79
N ASN A 62 -8.03 -30.76 -12.64
CA ASN A 62 -7.90 -32.13 -12.14
C ASN A 62 -9.18 -32.98 -12.35
N CYS A 63 -10.16 -32.47 -13.09
CA CYS A 63 -11.44 -33.13 -13.30
C CYS A 63 -11.44 -33.92 -14.61
N HIS A 64 -11.47 -35.26 -14.52
CA HIS A 64 -11.58 -36.15 -15.69
C HIS A 64 -12.94 -36.08 -16.41
N HIS A 65 -13.94 -35.43 -15.82
CA HIS A 65 -15.30 -35.30 -16.35
C HIS A 65 -15.70 -33.84 -16.54
N LEU A 66 -14.73 -32.96 -16.82
CA LEU A 66 -15.00 -31.55 -17.05
C LEU A 66 -15.88 -31.35 -18.31
N VAL A 67 -16.73 -30.34 -18.28
CA VAL A 67 -17.59 -29.95 -19.41
C VAL A 67 -17.42 -28.46 -19.63
N ASP A 68 -17.05 -28.04 -20.83
CA ASP A 68 -16.84 -26.62 -21.19
C ASP A 68 -15.90 -25.85 -20.25
N GLY A 69 -14.84 -26.53 -19.75
CA GLY A 69 -13.88 -25.96 -18.81
C GLY A 69 -14.38 -25.86 -17.36
N GLU A 70 -15.56 -26.38 -17.05
CA GLU A 70 -16.14 -26.43 -15.70
C GLU A 70 -15.90 -27.78 -15.02
N PRO A 71 -15.65 -27.79 -13.69
CA PRO A 71 -15.56 -29.04 -12.94
C PRO A 71 -16.96 -29.67 -12.79
N CYS A 72 -17.05 -31.00 -12.89
CA CYS A 72 -18.33 -31.70 -12.72
C CYS A 72 -18.90 -31.61 -11.30
N ASN A 73 -18.06 -31.36 -10.28
CA ASN A 73 -18.41 -31.35 -8.85
C ASN A 73 -18.94 -32.66 -8.25
N GLU A 74 -19.05 -33.72 -9.05
CA GLU A 74 -19.59 -35.02 -8.62
C GLU A 74 -18.51 -36.11 -8.49
N CYS A 75 -17.41 -36.01 -9.23
CA CYS A 75 -16.35 -37.02 -9.18
C CYS A 75 -15.59 -36.98 -7.84
N GLU A 76 -14.86 -38.07 -7.55
CA GLU A 76 -14.09 -38.22 -6.32
C GLU A 76 -13.07 -37.08 -6.14
N THR A 77 -12.36 -36.70 -7.20
CA THR A 77 -11.37 -35.60 -7.18
C THR A 77 -12.04 -34.27 -6.84
N CYS A 78 -13.14 -33.90 -7.51
CA CYS A 78 -13.84 -32.65 -7.23
C CYS A 78 -14.40 -32.63 -5.80
N THR A 79 -14.96 -33.75 -5.34
CA THR A 79 -15.51 -33.88 -3.98
C THR A 79 -14.40 -33.77 -2.92
N ALA A 80 -13.26 -34.42 -3.15
CA ALA A 80 -12.11 -34.37 -2.26
C ALA A 80 -11.51 -32.97 -2.15
N ILE A 81 -11.39 -32.24 -3.28
CA ILE A 81 -10.93 -30.84 -3.28
C ILE A 81 -11.91 -29.94 -2.53
N THR A 82 -13.22 -30.08 -2.79
CA THR A 82 -14.25 -29.29 -2.09
C THR A 82 -14.22 -29.50 -0.58
N LYS A 83 -13.91 -30.72 -0.13
CA LYS A 83 -13.75 -31.08 1.29
C LYS A 83 -12.37 -30.73 1.87
N GLY A 84 -11.41 -30.30 1.04
CA GLY A 84 -10.03 -30.03 1.46
C GLY A 84 -9.25 -31.29 1.86
N GLN A 85 -9.58 -32.43 1.26
CA GLN A 85 -9.00 -33.74 1.59
C GLN A 85 -7.98 -34.24 0.55
N LEU A 86 -7.88 -33.59 -0.60
CA LEU A 86 -6.96 -33.99 -1.65
C LEU A 86 -5.56 -33.41 -1.38
N ASN A 87 -4.58 -34.28 -1.13
CA ASN A 87 -3.21 -33.87 -0.80
C ASN A 87 -2.48 -33.16 -1.96
N ASP A 88 -2.96 -33.31 -3.19
CA ASP A 88 -2.40 -32.63 -4.37
C ASP A 88 -2.93 -31.20 -4.55
N VAL A 89 -3.91 -30.76 -3.75
CA VAL A 89 -4.37 -29.35 -3.73
C VAL A 89 -4.12 -28.79 -2.34
N ILE A 90 -3.09 -27.96 -2.22
CA ILE A 90 -2.62 -27.41 -0.95
C ILE A 90 -3.02 -25.93 -0.88
N GLU A 91 -3.88 -25.58 0.07
CA GLU A 91 -4.23 -24.19 0.39
C GLU A 91 -3.41 -23.71 1.59
N ILE A 92 -2.76 -22.56 1.43
CA ILE A 92 -1.81 -21.99 2.39
C ILE A 92 -2.19 -20.54 2.62
N ASP A 93 -2.47 -20.20 3.86
CA ASP A 93 -2.64 -18.82 4.27
C ASP A 93 -1.25 -18.23 4.60
N ALA A 94 -0.80 -17.27 3.78
CA ALA A 94 0.48 -16.62 3.98
C ALA A 94 0.52 -15.77 5.25
N ALA A 95 -0.63 -15.36 5.82
CA ALA A 95 -0.65 -14.64 7.08
C ALA A 95 -0.17 -15.49 8.26
N SER A 96 -0.45 -16.80 8.24
CA SER A 96 0.01 -17.75 9.27
C SER A 96 1.28 -18.51 8.89
N ASN A 97 1.68 -18.49 7.62
CA ASN A 97 2.84 -19.22 7.08
C ASN A 97 3.79 -18.27 6.33
N ASN A 98 4.16 -17.14 6.95
CA ASN A 98 4.95 -16.07 6.31
C ASN A 98 6.47 -16.30 6.32
N GLY A 99 6.95 -17.32 7.04
CA GLY A 99 8.35 -17.62 7.23
C GLY A 99 9.03 -18.23 6.01
N VAL A 100 10.36 -18.14 5.99
CA VAL A 100 11.19 -18.63 4.88
C VAL A 100 11.23 -20.16 4.85
N GLU A 101 11.25 -20.79 6.03
CA GLU A 101 11.37 -22.26 6.13
C GLU A 101 10.10 -22.96 5.63
N GLU A 102 8.92 -22.43 5.94
CA GLU A 102 7.64 -22.97 5.46
C GLU A 102 7.60 -22.96 3.92
N ILE A 103 8.00 -21.86 3.28
CA ILE A 103 8.07 -21.78 1.82
C ILE A 103 9.15 -22.69 1.23
N ARG A 104 10.28 -22.90 1.91
CA ARG A 104 11.29 -23.86 1.46
C ARG A 104 10.76 -25.29 1.50
N ASP A 105 10.04 -25.65 2.57
CA ASP A 105 9.40 -26.96 2.69
C ASP A 105 8.37 -27.17 1.57
N ILE A 106 7.58 -26.14 1.24
CA ILE A 106 6.63 -26.17 0.13
C ILE A 106 7.36 -26.39 -1.20
N ARG A 107 8.42 -25.64 -1.47
CA ARG A 107 9.25 -25.80 -2.67
C ARG A 107 9.83 -27.21 -2.77
N ASP A 108 10.36 -27.74 -1.66
CA ASP A 108 10.99 -29.05 -1.69
C ASP A 108 9.96 -30.16 -1.86
N LYS A 109 8.75 -30.00 -1.31
CA LYS A 109 7.59 -30.88 -1.57
C LYS A 109 7.01 -30.72 -2.97
N ALA A 110 7.18 -29.59 -3.62
CA ALA A 110 6.70 -29.34 -4.98
C ALA A 110 7.49 -30.13 -6.03
N LYS A 111 8.71 -30.57 -5.72
CA LYS A 111 9.53 -31.40 -6.62
C LYS A 111 8.96 -32.80 -6.85
N TYR A 112 8.11 -33.28 -5.94
CA TYR A 112 7.50 -34.60 -6.06
C TYR A 112 6.24 -34.55 -6.94
N ALA A 113 6.09 -35.55 -7.79
CA ALA A 113 4.93 -35.72 -8.64
C ALA A 113 3.63 -35.79 -7.82
N PRO A 114 2.49 -35.40 -8.42
CA PRO A 114 1.17 -35.60 -7.84
C PRO A 114 0.92 -37.08 -7.49
N THR A 115 0.14 -37.34 -6.44
CA THR A 115 -0.11 -38.73 -5.97
C THR A 115 -1.39 -39.32 -6.56
N GLN A 116 -2.46 -38.52 -6.65
CA GLN A 116 -3.80 -38.93 -7.05
C GLN A 116 -4.36 -38.09 -8.20
N ALA A 117 -3.97 -36.82 -8.29
CA ALA A 117 -4.42 -35.89 -9.34
C ALA A 117 -3.42 -35.78 -10.50
N ASP A 118 -3.84 -35.20 -11.62
CA ASP A 118 -2.94 -34.93 -12.75
C ASP A 118 -1.98 -33.76 -12.46
N TYR A 119 -2.46 -32.76 -11.71
CA TYR A 119 -1.72 -31.56 -11.33
C TYR A 119 -1.72 -31.36 -9.82
N LYS A 120 -0.55 -30.98 -9.30
CA LYS A 120 -0.37 -30.52 -7.93
C LYS A 120 -0.51 -29.00 -7.86
N VAL A 121 -1.52 -28.52 -7.16
CA VAL A 121 -1.89 -27.09 -7.12
C VAL A 121 -1.61 -26.50 -5.75
N TYR A 122 -0.80 -25.45 -5.69
CA TYR A 122 -0.53 -24.66 -4.50
C TYR A 122 -1.29 -23.34 -4.57
N ILE A 123 -2.28 -23.18 -3.70
CA ILE A 123 -3.04 -21.94 -3.54
C ILE A 123 -2.46 -21.19 -2.34
N ILE A 124 -1.81 -20.06 -2.58
CA ILE A 124 -1.23 -19.20 -1.53
C ILE A 124 -2.09 -17.95 -1.41
N ASP A 125 -2.93 -17.88 -0.37
CA ASP A 125 -3.79 -16.74 -0.09
C ASP A 125 -3.06 -15.66 0.70
N GLU A 126 -3.48 -14.40 0.51
CA GLU A 126 -2.84 -13.20 1.03
C GLU A 126 -1.31 -13.18 0.89
N VAL A 127 -0.80 -13.57 -0.29
CA VAL A 127 0.65 -13.76 -0.55
C VAL A 127 1.50 -12.52 -0.24
N HIS A 128 0.92 -11.32 -0.20
CA HIS A 128 1.62 -10.10 0.21
C HIS A 128 2.10 -10.13 1.67
N MET A 129 1.59 -11.05 2.50
CA MET A 129 2.01 -11.25 3.87
C MET A 129 3.29 -12.07 4.01
N LEU A 130 3.80 -12.66 2.92
CA LEU A 130 5.08 -13.38 2.94
C LEU A 130 6.26 -12.44 3.22
N SER A 131 7.22 -12.95 3.98
CA SER A 131 8.50 -12.25 4.18
C SER A 131 9.30 -12.14 2.87
N THR A 132 10.21 -11.18 2.78
CA THR A 132 11.09 -11.01 1.61
C THR A 132 11.94 -12.26 1.34
N GLY A 133 12.42 -12.91 2.40
CA GLY A 133 13.14 -14.19 2.28
C GLY A 133 12.27 -15.32 1.71
N ALA A 134 10.99 -15.35 2.07
CA ALA A 134 10.02 -16.33 1.58
C ALA A 134 9.72 -16.12 0.08
N PHE A 135 9.55 -14.87 -0.37
CA PHE A 135 9.45 -14.57 -1.80
C PHE A 135 10.66 -15.05 -2.60
N ASN A 136 11.87 -14.83 -2.08
CA ASN A 136 13.10 -15.29 -2.74
C ASN A 136 13.20 -16.82 -2.79
N ALA A 137 12.72 -17.51 -1.76
CA ALA A 137 12.66 -18.97 -1.77
C ALA A 137 11.70 -19.51 -2.85
N LEU A 138 10.59 -18.80 -3.10
CA LEU A 138 9.61 -19.14 -4.12
C LEU A 138 10.12 -18.88 -5.55
N LEU A 139 10.92 -17.83 -5.77
CA LEU A 139 11.42 -17.43 -7.09
C LEU A 139 12.07 -18.57 -7.87
N LYS A 140 12.93 -19.37 -7.21
CA LYS A 140 13.60 -20.50 -7.87
C LYS A 140 12.60 -21.50 -8.46
N THR A 141 11.49 -21.73 -7.78
CA THR A 141 10.42 -22.66 -8.21
C THR A 141 9.56 -22.06 -9.31
N LEU A 142 9.39 -20.74 -9.33
CA LEU A 142 8.66 -20.05 -10.39
C LEU A 142 9.51 -19.89 -11.67
N GLU A 143 10.84 -19.86 -11.54
CA GLU A 143 11.77 -19.83 -12.66
C GLU A 143 11.93 -21.20 -13.32
N GLU A 144 12.04 -22.25 -12.50
CA GLU A 144 12.20 -23.64 -12.94
C GLU A 144 11.03 -24.48 -12.40
N PRO A 145 9.81 -24.30 -12.92
CA PRO A 145 8.63 -24.99 -12.41
C PRO A 145 8.73 -26.50 -12.64
N PRO A 146 8.47 -27.33 -11.61
CA PRO A 146 8.33 -28.77 -11.81
C PRO A 146 7.18 -29.07 -12.77
N ALA A 147 7.32 -30.16 -13.53
CA ALA A 147 6.24 -30.62 -14.39
C ALA A 147 4.98 -30.92 -13.55
N ASN A 148 3.82 -30.53 -14.06
CA ASN A 148 2.51 -30.74 -13.43
C ASN A 148 2.31 -30.06 -12.06
N VAL A 149 3.06 -28.99 -11.78
CA VAL A 149 2.84 -28.13 -10.60
C VAL A 149 2.32 -26.77 -11.03
N ILE A 150 1.29 -26.29 -10.34
CA ILE A 150 0.71 -24.97 -10.57
C ILE A 150 0.65 -24.18 -9.28
N PHE A 151 1.16 -22.94 -9.32
CA PHE A 151 1.03 -21.97 -8.24
C PHE A 151 -0.09 -20.98 -8.54
N ILE A 152 -1.00 -20.78 -7.58
CA ILE A 152 -2.02 -19.73 -7.63
C ILE A 152 -1.81 -18.82 -6.43
N LEU A 153 -1.30 -17.63 -6.70
CA LEU A 153 -1.03 -16.61 -5.70
C LEU A 153 -2.21 -15.65 -5.63
N ALA A 154 -2.83 -15.47 -4.48
CA ALA A 154 -3.92 -14.53 -4.30
C ALA A 154 -3.50 -13.37 -3.38
N THR A 155 -3.80 -12.13 -3.75
CA THR A 155 -3.49 -10.96 -2.93
C THR A 155 -4.51 -9.84 -3.06
N THR A 156 -4.78 -9.16 -1.94
CA THR A 156 -5.51 -7.88 -1.91
C THR A 156 -4.62 -6.67 -2.19
N GLU A 157 -3.30 -6.81 -2.05
CA GLU A 157 -2.32 -5.72 -2.17
C GLU A 157 -1.25 -6.04 -3.23
N PRO A 158 -1.53 -5.83 -4.53
CA PRO A 158 -0.59 -6.17 -5.61
C PRO A 158 0.71 -5.37 -5.56
N HIS A 159 0.67 -4.16 -5.01
CA HIS A 159 1.83 -3.26 -4.93
C HIS A 159 2.90 -3.72 -3.94
N LYS A 160 2.56 -4.62 -3.00
CA LYS A 160 3.50 -5.25 -2.08
C LYS A 160 4.19 -6.46 -2.69
N ILE A 161 3.74 -6.93 -3.85
CA ILE A 161 4.32 -8.09 -4.51
C ILE A 161 5.55 -7.65 -5.33
N PRO A 162 6.71 -8.30 -5.16
CA PRO A 162 7.89 -7.99 -5.96
C PRO A 162 7.62 -8.13 -7.47
N LEU A 163 8.12 -7.17 -8.26
CA LEU A 163 7.99 -7.20 -9.72
C LEU A 163 8.56 -8.50 -10.33
N THR A 164 9.56 -9.10 -9.69
CA THR A 164 10.16 -10.38 -10.08
C THR A 164 9.19 -11.55 -10.02
N ILE A 165 8.20 -11.52 -9.13
CA ILE A 165 7.10 -12.50 -9.06
C ILE A 165 6.05 -12.17 -10.11
N ILE A 166 5.65 -10.90 -10.20
CA ILE A 166 4.63 -10.45 -11.16
C ILE A 166 5.03 -10.81 -12.60
N SER A 167 6.30 -10.63 -12.98
CA SER A 167 6.79 -10.93 -14.33
C SER A 167 6.79 -12.42 -14.69
N ARG A 168 6.67 -13.32 -13.69
CA ARG A 168 6.68 -14.78 -13.85
C ARG A 168 5.31 -15.42 -13.63
N THR A 169 4.28 -14.61 -13.40
CA THR A 169 2.91 -15.09 -13.17
C THR A 169 1.96 -14.52 -14.20
N GLN A 170 0.95 -15.31 -14.57
CA GLN A 170 -0.16 -14.79 -15.34
C GLN A 170 -1.11 -14.02 -14.40
N ARG A 171 -1.14 -12.69 -14.56
CA ARG A 171 -1.91 -11.80 -13.69
C ARG A 171 -3.37 -11.71 -14.12
N PHE A 172 -4.27 -11.83 -13.14
CA PHE A 172 -5.71 -11.61 -13.28
C PHE A 172 -6.20 -10.60 -12.24
N ASP A 173 -6.74 -9.46 -12.72
CA ASP A 173 -7.23 -8.36 -11.89
C ASP A 173 -8.75 -8.48 -11.67
N PHE A 174 -9.12 -9.03 -10.51
CA PHE A 174 -10.50 -9.11 -10.02
C PHE A 174 -11.01 -7.72 -9.63
N ARG A 175 -12.15 -7.34 -10.20
CA ARG A 175 -12.77 -6.03 -9.97
C ARG A 175 -13.77 -6.08 -8.81
N ARG A 176 -14.12 -4.91 -8.25
CA ARG A 176 -15.24 -4.84 -7.29
C ARG A 176 -16.51 -5.32 -7.98
N ILE A 177 -17.32 -6.09 -7.25
CA ILE A 177 -18.61 -6.58 -7.75
C ILE A 177 -19.58 -5.40 -7.74
N THR A 178 -20.40 -5.27 -8.78
CA THR A 178 -21.37 -4.17 -8.83
C THR A 178 -22.47 -4.36 -7.78
N ALA A 179 -23.10 -3.27 -7.35
CA ALA A 179 -24.22 -3.34 -6.40
C ALA A 179 -25.37 -4.19 -6.96
N LYS A 180 -25.64 -4.06 -8.27
CA LYS A 180 -26.64 -4.87 -8.99
C LYS A 180 -26.31 -6.36 -8.95
N ASP A 181 -25.09 -6.74 -9.33
CA ASP A 181 -24.67 -8.14 -9.31
C ASP A 181 -24.73 -8.75 -7.89
N SER A 182 -24.41 -7.93 -6.87
CA SER A 182 -24.52 -8.34 -5.46
C SER A 182 -25.96 -8.56 -5.04
N TYR A 183 -26.85 -7.64 -5.42
CA TYR A 183 -28.30 -7.74 -5.21
C TYR A 183 -28.87 -9.00 -5.87
N ASP A 184 -28.60 -9.22 -7.16
CA ASP A 184 -29.12 -10.35 -7.93
C ASP A 184 -28.69 -11.68 -7.29
N ARG A 185 -27.46 -11.76 -6.78
CA ARG A 185 -26.98 -12.95 -6.07
C ARG A 185 -27.66 -13.17 -4.73
N MET A 186 -27.92 -12.10 -3.96
CA MET A 186 -28.65 -12.21 -2.68
C MET A 186 -30.09 -12.65 -2.91
N VAL A 187 -30.76 -12.10 -3.93
CA VAL A 187 -32.12 -12.51 -4.34
C VAL A 187 -32.16 -14.00 -4.66
N TYR A 188 -31.21 -14.48 -5.48
CA TYR A 188 -31.11 -15.91 -5.79
C TYR A 188 -31.01 -16.78 -4.53
N ILE A 189 -30.15 -16.39 -3.59
CA ILE A 189 -29.92 -17.14 -2.34
C ILE A 189 -31.16 -17.14 -1.43
N LEU A 190 -31.85 -16.02 -1.33
CA LEU A 190 -33.04 -15.87 -0.49
C LEU A 190 -34.23 -16.65 -1.04
N ASN A 191 -34.41 -16.64 -2.36
CA ASN A 191 -35.43 -17.44 -3.04
C ASN A 191 -35.20 -18.94 -2.84
N GLU A 192 -33.96 -19.42 -2.98
CA GLU A 192 -33.61 -20.82 -2.71
C GLU A 192 -33.81 -21.23 -1.24
N LYS A 193 -33.73 -20.27 -0.31
CA LYS A 193 -33.94 -20.50 1.13
C LYS A 193 -35.38 -20.24 1.60
N ASP A 194 -36.27 -19.81 0.71
CA ASP A 194 -37.64 -19.41 1.03
C ASP A 194 -37.71 -18.36 2.17
N VAL A 195 -36.87 -17.33 2.07
CA VAL A 195 -36.80 -16.21 3.01
C VAL A 195 -37.45 -14.99 2.38
N THR A 196 -38.46 -14.41 3.02
CA THR A 196 -39.10 -13.16 2.56
C THR A 196 -38.18 -11.97 2.78
N TYR A 197 -38.13 -11.05 1.82
CA TYR A 197 -37.23 -9.89 1.88
C TYR A 197 -37.85 -8.61 1.29
N ASP A 198 -37.40 -7.47 1.80
CA ASP A 198 -37.59 -6.16 1.18
C ASP A 198 -36.46 -5.89 0.17
N GLU A 199 -36.81 -5.48 -1.05
CA GLU A 199 -35.82 -5.11 -2.07
C GLU A 199 -34.91 -3.96 -1.62
N LYS A 200 -35.44 -3.00 -0.85
CA LYS A 200 -34.66 -1.87 -0.33
C LYS A 200 -33.59 -2.34 0.64
N ALA A 201 -33.92 -3.31 1.50
CA ALA A 201 -32.97 -3.90 2.44
C ALA A 201 -31.75 -4.50 1.72
N LEU A 202 -31.98 -5.25 0.62
CA LEU A 202 -30.89 -5.84 -0.16
C LEU A 202 -30.01 -4.79 -0.84
N ARG A 203 -30.59 -3.67 -1.29
CA ARG A 203 -29.82 -2.55 -1.86
C ARG A 203 -28.92 -1.90 -0.82
N VAL A 204 -29.42 -1.71 0.41
CA VAL A 204 -28.63 -1.20 1.54
C VAL A 204 -27.46 -2.14 1.84
N ILE A 205 -27.71 -3.45 1.91
CA ILE A 205 -26.67 -4.46 2.16
C ILE A 205 -25.63 -4.46 1.03
N ALA A 206 -26.07 -4.40 -0.23
CA ALA A 206 -25.18 -4.37 -1.39
C ALA A 206 -24.26 -3.14 -1.40
N ALA A 207 -24.80 -1.97 -1.02
CA ALA A 207 -24.02 -0.75 -0.87
C ALA A 207 -23.01 -0.84 0.28
N ALA A 208 -23.44 -1.34 1.45
CA ALA A 208 -22.59 -1.49 2.63
C ALA A 208 -21.44 -2.50 2.44
N ALA A 209 -21.58 -3.45 1.52
CA ALA A 209 -20.56 -4.45 1.21
C ALA A 209 -19.42 -3.94 0.31
N GLU A 210 -19.53 -2.73 -0.23
CA GLU A 210 -18.54 -2.07 -1.09
C GLU A 210 -17.95 -2.94 -2.23
N GLY A 211 -18.77 -3.83 -2.79
CA GLY A 211 -18.39 -4.73 -3.87
C GLY A 211 -17.66 -6.02 -3.46
N GLY A 212 -17.68 -6.37 -2.17
CA GLY A 212 -17.26 -7.67 -1.65
C GLY A 212 -18.43 -8.61 -1.37
N MET A 213 -18.63 -9.67 -2.17
CA MET A 213 -19.74 -10.61 -2.00
C MET A 213 -19.68 -11.35 -0.65
N ARG A 214 -18.47 -11.66 -0.16
CA ARG A 214 -18.30 -12.29 1.16
C ARG A 214 -18.89 -11.42 2.26
N ASP A 215 -18.67 -10.12 2.19
CA ASP A 215 -19.12 -9.18 3.21
C ASP A 215 -20.63 -8.93 3.05
N ALA A 216 -21.15 -8.81 1.82
CA ALA A 216 -22.60 -8.77 1.54
C ALA A 216 -23.34 -9.96 2.15
N LEU A 217 -22.87 -11.19 1.90
CA LEU A 217 -23.48 -12.40 2.46
C LEU A 217 -23.30 -12.52 3.98
N SER A 218 -22.26 -11.92 4.55
CA SER A 218 -22.08 -11.91 6.01
C SER A 218 -23.06 -10.96 6.69
N ILE A 219 -23.27 -9.77 6.11
CA ILE A 219 -24.28 -8.82 6.56
C ILE A 219 -25.67 -9.42 6.40
N LEU A 220 -25.98 -10.03 5.24
CA LEU A 220 -27.27 -10.68 5.01
C LEU A 220 -27.56 -11.78 6.05
N ASP A 221 -26.56 -12.59 6.39
CA ASP A 221 -26.70 -13.66 7.39
C ASP A 221 -26.98 -13.11 8.79
N GLN A 222 -26.37 -11.96 9.12
CA GLN A 222 -26.67 -11.24 10.36
C GLN A 222 -28.10 -10.72 10.36
N VAL A 223 -28.55 -10.07 9.27
CA VAL A 223 -29.93 -9.55 9.14
C VAL A 223 -30.97 -10.67 9.26
N ILE A 224 -30.74 -11.82 8.61
CA ILE A 224 -31.61 -13.00 8.74
C ILE A 224 -31.62 -13.57 10.16
N SER A 225 -30.52 -13.40 10.91
CA SER A 225 -30.46 -13.87 12.30
C SER A 225 -31.18 -12.93 13.27
N PHE A 226 -31.34 -11.66 12.90
CA PHE A 226 -32.08 -10.66 13.67
C PHE A 226 -33.59 -10.73 13.40
N GLY A 227 -33.98 -10.80 12.13
CA GLY A 227 -35.39 -10.98 11.73
C GLY A 227 -35.82 -12.43 11.87
N ASP A 228 -37.08 -12.69 12.21
CA ASP A 228 -37.66 -14.04 12.29
C ASP A 228 -37.83 -14.65 10.88
N ASN A 229 -36.72 -14.94 10.20
CA ASN A 229 -36.65 -15.44 8.82
C ASN A 229 -37.25 -14.47 7.77
N THR A 230 -37.19 -13.17 8.07
CA THR A 230 -37.58 -12.07 7.18
C THR A 230 -36.48 -11.02 7.13
N VAL A 231 -36.13 -10.55 5.93
CA VAL A 231 -35.13 -9.47 5.74
C VAL A 231 -35.88 -8.16 5.56
N THR A 232 -35.93 -7.34 6.61
CA THR A 232 -36.57 -6.02 6.58
C THR A 232 -35.57 -4.89 6.35
N LEU A 233 -36.06 -3.73 5.90
CA LEU A 233 -35.21 -2.53 5.75
C LEU A 233 -34.63 -2.08 7.10
N ASP A 234 -35.45 -2.06 8.15
CA ASP A 234 -35.03 -1.63 9.49
C ASP A 234 -33.90 -2.51 10.04
N ASP A 235 -34.02 -3.84 9.92
CA ASP A 235 -32.98 -4.77 10.36
C ASP A 235 -31.69 -4.59 9.55
N ALA A 236 -31.80 -4.39 8.23
CA ALA A 236 -30.66 -4.10 7.38
C ALA A 236 -29.97 -2.79 7.78
N LEU A 237 -30.72 -1.72 8.01
CA LEU A 237 -30.19 -0.43 8.46
C LEU A 237 -29.54 -0.55 9.84
N MET A 238 -30.11 -1.34 10.75
CA MET A 238 -29.55 -1.56 12.09
C MET A 238 -28.22 -2.32 12.02
N VAL A 239 -28.16 -3.41 11.25
CA VAL A 239 -26.94 -4.24 11.11
C VAL A 239 -25.84 -3.51 10.34
N THR A 240 -26.18 -2.80 9.26
CA THR A 240 -25.20 -2.01 8.51
C THR A 240 -24.81 -0.73 9.23
N GLY A 241 -25.58 -0.29 10.23
CA GLY A 241 -25.45 1.00 10.87
C GLY A 241 -25.86 2.16 9.95
N SER A 242 -26.82 1.93 9.04
CA SER A 242 -27.29 2.89 8.03
C SER A 242 -28.49 3.73 8.47
N VAL A 243 -29.07 3.52 9.66
CA VAL A 243 -30.03 4.48 10.29
C VAL A 243 -29.44 5.89 10.40
N THR A 244 -28.11 5.99 10.36
CA THR A 244 -27.38 7.24 10.42
C THR A 244 -27.57 8.13 9.19
N LYS A 245 -28.12 7.70 8.04
CA LYS A 245 -28.30 8.65 6.91
C LYS A 245 -29.20 9.83 7.27
N GLN A 246 -30.28 9.58 8.02
CA GLN A 246 -31.14 10.66 8.54
C GLN A 246 -30.41 11.51 9.57
N LEU A 247 -29.68 10.90 10.51
CA LEU A 247 -28.87 11.64 11.48
C LEU A 247 -27.70 12.41 10.85
N LEU A 248 -27.12 11.91 9.75
CA LEU A 248 -26.09 12.57 8.95
C LEU A 248 -26.68 13.75 8.18
N ALA A 249 -27.85 13.58 7.58
CA ALA A 249 -28.58 14.65 6.93
C ALA A 249 -28.91 15.76 7.94
N ASN A 250 -29.42 15.40 9.12
CA ASN A 250 -29.70 16.33 10.21
C ASN A 250 -28.42 17.04 10.67
N TYR A 251 -27.34 16.29 10.96
CA TYR A 251 -26.07 16.87 11.38
C TYR A 251 -25.51 17.85 10.34
N VAL A 252 -25.52 17.46 9.06
CA VAL A 252 -25.03 18.32 7.97
C VAL A 252 -25.90 19.57 7.84
N SER A 253 -27.23 19.46 7.96
CA SER A 253 -28.14 20.61 7.99
C SER A 253 -27.84 21.55 9.15
N GLU A 254 -27.78 21.03 10.38
CA GLU A 254 -27.51 21.79 11.61
C GLU A 254 -26.18 22.55 11.52
N VAL A 255 -25.15 21.89 11.00
CA VAL A 255 -23.83 22.49 10.77
C VAL A 255 -23.91 23.62 9.73
N THR A 256 -24.68 23.44 8.66
CA THR A 256 -24.79 24.45 7.59
C THR A 256 -25.71 25.61 7.95
N ASP A 257 -26.62 25.39 8.90
CA ASP A 257 -27.46 26.42 9.51
C ASP A 257 -26.72 27.18 10.65
N HIS A 258 -25.43 26.88 10.87
CA HIS A 258 -24.59 27.43 11.93
C HIS A 258 -25.04 27.08 13.36
N ASP A 259 -25.89 26.06 13.51
CA ASP A 259 -26.44 25.58 14.78
C ASP A 259 -25.48 24.59 15.46
N THR A 260 -24.40 25.12 16.04
CA THR A 260 -23.31 24.32 16.64
C THR A 260 -23.79 23.40 17.78
N LYS A 261 -24.73 23.88 18.62
CA LYS A 261 -25.20 23.11 19.79
C LYS A 261 -26.02 21.88 19.36
N PRO A 262 -27.07 22.01 18.53
CA PRO A 262 -27.77 20.86 17.95
C PRO A 262 -26.81 19.88 17.26
N ALA A 263 -25.88 20.38 16.43
CA ALA A 263 -24.91 19.54 15.74
C ALA A 263 -24.03 18.70 16.70
N LEU A 264 -23.59 19.28 17.83
CA LEU A 264 -22.83 18.55 18.86
C LEU A 264 -23.68 17.50 19.58
N GLU A 265 -24.97 17.76 19.80
CA GLU A 265 -25.91 16.81 20.39
C GLU A 265 -26.15 15.62 19.44
N THR A 266 -26.42 15.90 18.15
CA THR A 266 -26.57 14.89 17.09
C THR A 266 -25.31 14.04 16.93
N MET A 267 -24.13 14.65 16.91
CA MET A 267 -22.86 13.91 16.86
C MET A 267 -22.68 12.97 18.05
N ARG A 268 -23.00 13.42 19.28
CA ARG A 268 -22.94 12.57 20.47
C ARG A 268 -23.94 11.43 20.41
N GLN A 269 -25.15 11.67 19.91
CA GLN A 269 -26.15 10.62 19.72
C GLN A 269 -25.60 9.53 18.78
N ILE A 270 -25.01 9.92 17.65
CA ILE A 270 -24.42 8.98 16.69
C ILE A 270 -23.31 8.13 17.33
N LEU A 271 -22.41 8.75 18.12
CA LEU A 271 -21.36 8.01 18.83
C LEU A 271 -21.92 7.09 19.93
N GLN A 272 -22.98 7.50 20.63
CA GLN A 272 -23.63 6.69 21.67
C GLN A 272 -24.36 5.47 21.09
N GLU A 273 -24.86 5.56 19.86
CA GLU A 273 -25.42 4.43 19.10
C GLU A 273 -24.35 3.38 18.70
N GLY A 274 -23.09 3.60 19.09
CA GLY A 274 -22.00 2.64 18.92
C GLY A 274 -21.26 2.77 17.59
N LYS A 275 -21.46 3.86 16.86
CA LYS A 275 -20.70 4.13 15.63
C LYS A 275 -19.25 4.50 15.95
N ASP A 276 -18.33 3.89 15.21
CA ASP A 276 -16.92 4.28 15.23
C ASP A 276 -16.75 5.70 14.66
N ALA A 277 -15.96 6.51 15.34
CA ALA A 277 -15.71 7.90 14.99
C ALA A 277 -15.09 8.07 13.59
N ASN A 278 -14.23 7.15 13.14
CA ASN A 278 -13.65 7.22 11.80
C ASN A 278 -14.70 6.90 10.73
N ARG A 279 -15.53 5.90 11.00
CA ARG A 279 -16.63 5.52 10.10
C ARG A 279 -17.65 6.65 9.97
N PHE A 280 -17.93 7.37 11.05
CA PHE A 280 -18.78 8.58 11.00
C PHE A 280 -18.21 9.65 10.05
N ILE A 281 -16.90 9.93 10.10
CA ILE A 281 -16.26 10.87 9.16
C ILE A 281 -16.32 10.35 7.71
N GLU A 282 -16.07 9.07 7.49
CA GLU A 282 -16.15 8.46 6.14
C GLU A 282 -17.55 8.62 5.56
N ASP A 283 -18.58 8.36 6.37
CA ASP A 283 -19.98 8.54 5.99
C ASP A 283 -20.30 10.01 5.70
N LEU A 284 -19.79 10.96 6.51
CA LEU A 284 -19.94 12.41 6.27
C LEU A 284 -19.28 12.84 4.95
N ILE A 285 -18.08 12.34 4.65
CA ILE A 285 -17.38 12.64 3.39
C ILE A 285 -18.18 12.09 2.21
N SER A 286 -18.67 10.84 2.31
CA SER A 286 -19.49 10.25 1.26
C SER A 286 -20.78 11.03 1.06
N TYR A 287 -21.49 11.38 2.13
CA TYR A 287 -22.74 12.14 2.06
C TYR A 287 -22.51 13.53 1.43
N THR A 288 -21.51 14.27 1.89
CA THR A 288 -21.18 15.60 1.35
C THR A 288 -20.80 15.51 -0.14
N ARG A 289 -20.04 14.47 -0.53
CA ARG A 289 -19.72 14.20 -1.94
C ARG A 289 -20.98 13.93 -2.76
N ASP A 290 -21.90 13.13 -2.25
CA ASP A 290 -23.12 12.75 -2.98
C ASP A 290 -24.03 13.97 -3.18
N VAL A 291 -24.11 14.89 -2.21
CA VAL A 291 -24.79 16.19 -2.37
C VAL A 291 -24.13 17.03 -3.48
N LEU A 292 -22.80 17.12 -3.49
CA LEU A 292 -22.05 17.88 -4.50
C LEU A 292 -22.21 17.28 -5.91
N LEU A 293 -22.18 15.95 -6.02
CA LEU A 293 -22.44 15.26 -7.28
C LEU A 293 -23.87 15.48 -7.77
N TYR A 294 -24.85 15.50 -6.87
CA TYR A 294 -26.23 15.80 -7.24
C TYR A 294 -26.39 17.21 -7.82
N GLN A 295 -25.72 18.22 -7.25
CA GLN A 295 -25.76 19.59 -7.77
C GLN A 295 -25.19 19.71 -9.19
N GLN A 296 -24.16 18.94 -9.53
CA GLN A 296 -23.43 19.05 -10.79
C GLN A 296 -23.94 18.09 -11.87
N ALA A 297 -24.34 16.88 -11.48
CA ALA A 297 -24.77 15.81 -12.36
C ALA A 297 -25.83 14.93 -11.66
N PRO A 298 -27.10 15.38 -11.61
CA PRO A 298 -28.20 14.63 -10.98
C PRO A 298 -28.33 13.19 -11.50
N GLU A 299 -28.00 12.96 -12.77
CA GLU A 299 -28.07 11.66 -13.45
C GLU A 299 -27.04 10.63 -12.95
N MET A 300 -26.01 11.06 -12.18
CA MET A 300 -24.94 10.20 -11.68
C MET A 300 -25.14 9.73 -10.24
N VAL A 301 -26.17 10.23 -9.54
CA VAL A 301 -26.46 9.86 -8.14
C VAL A 301 -27.51 8.74 -8.14
N ASP A 302 -27.09 7.54 -7.74
CA ASP A 302 -28.01 6.41 -7.59
C ASP A 302 -29.07 6.73 -6.53
N SER A 303 -30.34 6.40 -6.81
CA SER A 303 -31.48 6.52 -5.87
C SER A 303 -31.24 5.88 -4.49
N VAL A 304 -30.29 4.94 -4.39
CA VAL A 304 -29.90 4.29 -3.11
C VAL A 304 -28.99 5.20 -2.26
N ALA A 305 -28.25 6.13 -2.89
CA ALA A 305 -27.43 7.11 -2.20
C ALA A 305 -28.30 8.13 -1.43
N MET A 306 -29.49 8.45 -1.93
CA MET A 306 -30.36 9.52 -1.43
C MET A 306 -31.12 9.21 -0.12
N GLY A 307 -31.26 7.94 0.27
CA GLY A 307 -31.97 7.57 1.50
C GLY A 307 -33.50 7.55 1.34
N GLU A 308 -34.24 7.45 2.44
CA GLU A 308 -35.71 7.26 2.42
C GLU A 308 -36.51 8.48 1.97
N ASP A 309 -35.89 9.67 1.88
CA ASP A 309 -36.58 10.93 1.68
C ASP A 309 -35.92 11.77 0.57
N ASP A 310 -36.05 11.30 -0.68
CA ASP A 310 -35.56 11.96 -1.90
C ASP A 310 -35.93 13.47 -1.90
N GLN A 311 -37.10 13.84 -1.40
CA GLN A 311 -37.55 15.24 -1.38
C GLN A 311 -36.75 16.13 -0.40
N GLN A 312 -36.39 15.62 0.78
CA GLN A 312 -35.58 16.39 1.74
C GLN A 312 -34.14 16.52 1.26
N PHE A 313 -33.56 15.45 0.71
CA PHE A 313 -32.22 15.48 0.14
C PHE A 313 -32.13 16.46 -1.03
N GLU A 314 -33.10 16.42 -1.94
CA GLU A 314 -33.16 17.35 -3.07
C GLU A 314 -33.32 18.82 -2.65
N ALA A 315 -34.16 19.07 -1.64
CA ALA A 315 -34.38 20.43 -1.13
C ALA A 315 -33.10 20.97 -0.47
N PHE A 316 -32.45 20.16 0.35
CA PHE A 316 -31.19 20.50 1.02
C PHE A 316 -30.08 20.76 0.01
N ALA A 317 -29.91 19.87 -0.98
CA ALA A 317 -28.88 20.01 -1.99
C ALA A 317 -29.05 21.27 -2.86
N LYS A 318 -30.26 21.81 -2.99
CA LYS A 318 -30.51 23.07 -3.71
C LYS A 318 -30.28 24.33 -2.85
N GLN A 319 -30.29 24.20 -1.53
CA GLN A 319 -30.16 25.33 -0.61
C GLN A 319 -28.70 25.64 -0.26
N ILE A 320 -27.83 24.63 -0.24
CA ILE A 320 -26.43 24.78 0.15
C ILE A 320 -25.53 25.23 -1.00
N ASP A 321 -24.58 26.13 -0.73
CA ASP A 321 -23.57 26.56 -1.70
C ASP A 321 -22.51 25.46 -1.92
N ALA A 322 -22.15 25.22 -3.18
CA ALA A 322 -21.11 24.28 -3.56
C ALA A 322 -19.75 24.62 -2.92
N GLU A 323 -19.42 25.90 -2.73
CA GLU A 323 -18.18 26.34 -2.09
C GLU A 323 -18.10 25.88 -0.62
N VAL A 324 -19.23 25.93 0.09
CA VAL A 324 -19.32 25.41 1.47
C VAL A 324 -19.08 23.91 1.47
N LEU A 325 -19.70 23.16 0.55
CA LEU A 325 -19.48 21.71 0.42
C LEU A 325 -18.00 21.37 0.14
N TYR A 326 -17.30 22.12 -0.71
CA TYR A 326 -15.87 21.93 -0.95
C TYR A 326 -15.03 22.17 0.31
N GLN A 327 -15.33 23.21 1.08
CA GLN A 327 -14.65 23.51 2.34
C GLN A 327 -14.94 22.47 3.42
N MET A 328 -16.17 21.94 3.47
CA MET A 328 -16.55 20.83 4.35
C MET A 328 -15.73 19.57 4.02
N VAL A 329 -15.69 19.14 2.75
CA VAL A 329 -14.92 17.97 2.33
C VAL A 329 -13.43 18.13 2.67
N LYS A 330 -12.86 19.31 2.47
CA LYS A 330 -11.47 19.59 2.85
C LYS A 330 -11.26 19.44 4.36
N THR A 331 -12.11 20.08 5.17
CA THR A 331 -12.02 20.05 6.63
C THR A 331 -12.20 18.63 7.18
N LEU A 332 -13.14 17.86 6.62
CA LEU A 332 -13.37 16.46 6.98
C LEU A 332 -12.12 15.60 6.69
N ASN A 333 -11.51 15.74 5.52
CA ASN A 333 -10.28 15.00 5.16
C ASN A 333 -9.10 15.37 6.07
N ASP A 334 -8.92 16.64 6.40
CA ASP A 334 -7.84 17.10 7.29
C ASP A 334 -7.99 16.48 8.68
N ILE A 335 -9.21 16.45 9.24
CA ILE A 335 -9.48 15.83 10.54
C ILE A 335 -9.34 14.31 10.47
N GLN A 336 -9.80 13.66 9.39
CA GLN A 336 -9.65 12.21 9.19
C GLN A 336 -8.17 11.78 9.27
N GLN A 337 -7.26 12.57 8.68
CA GLN A 337 -5.82 12.29 8.78
C GLN A 337 -5.27 12.45 10.19
N GLN A 338 -5.74 13.44 10.95
CA GLN A 338 -5.33 13.66 12.33
C GLN A 338 -5.84 12.56 13.27
N MET A 339 -7.04 12.04 13.01
CA MET A 339 -7.64 10.96 13.79
C MET A 339 -6.91 9.61 13.67
N ARG A 340 -6.10 9.40 12.62
CA ARG A 340 -5.29 8.18 12.47
C ARG A 340 -4.25 7.97 13.59
N PHE A 341 -3.87 9.02 14.31
CA PHE A 341 -2.78 8.98 15.30
C PHE A 341 -3.21 9.34 16.72
N THR A 342 -4.52 9.55 16.96
CA THR A 342 -5.06 9.95 18.26
C THR A 342 -5.63 8.77 19.05
N THR A 343 -5.58 8.86 20.38
CA THR A 343 -6.29 7.95 21.29
C THR A 343 -7.66 8.50 21.72
N HIS A 344 -7.98 9.74 21.34
CA HIS A 344 -9.21 10.44 21.70
C HIS A 344 -9.87 11.04 20.45
N PRO A 345 -10.48 10.20 19.60
CA PRO A 345 -11.12 10.66 18.36
C PRO A 345 -12.32 11.60 18.60
N ASP A 346 -13.03 11.43 19.71
CA ASP A 346 -14.23 12.21 20.04
C ASP A 346 -13.93 13.72 20.15
N VAL A 347 -12.76 14.09 20.70
CA VAL A 347 -12.33 15.50 20.80
C VAL A 347 -12.15 16.11 19.41
N TYR A 348 -11.62 15.34 18.46
CA TYR A 348 -11.45 15.81 17.09
C TYR A 348 -12.79 15.99 16.39
N LEU A 349 -13.78 15.15 16.68
CA LEU A 349 -15.15 15.29 16.19
C LEU A 349 -15.87 16.52 16.77
N GLU A 350 -15.68 16.81 18.07
CA GLU A 350 -16.21 18.03 18.69
C GLU A 350 -15.61 19.28 18.03
N VAL A 351 -14.29 19.31 17.85
CA VAL A 351 -13.61 20.43 17.18
C VAL A 351 -14.01 20.54 15.71
N LEU A 352 -14.16 19.41 15.01
CA LEU A 352 -14.65 19.37 13.64
C LEU A 352 -16.05 19.99 13.54
N THR A 353 -16.97 19.59 14.41
CA THR A 353 -18.34 20.10 14.42
C THR A 353 -18.37 21.61 14.58
N VAL A 354 -17.58 22.15 15.52
CA VAL A 354 -17.45 23.61 15.72
C VAL A 354 -16.86 24.29 14.48
N LYS A 355 -15.83 23.71 13.87
CA LYS A 355 -15.21 24.27 12.65
C LYS A 355 -16.17 24.29 11.47
N LEU A 356 -16.90 23.20 11.26
CA LEU A 356 -17.84 23.11 10.14
C LEU A 356 -18.99 24.11 10.32
N ALA A 357 -19.48 24.31 11.55
CA ALA A 357 -20.54 25.28 11.85
C ALA A 357 -20.10 26.75 11.70
N GLN A 358 -18.80 27.00 11.50
CA GLN A 358 -18.23 28.33 11.25
C GLN A 358 -17.84 28.55 9.77
N LEU A 359 -18.15 27.59 8.89
CA LEU A 359 -17.88 27.74 7.46
C LEU A 359 -18.88 28.71 6.84
N ASP A 360 -18.45 29.94 6.59
CA ASP A 360 -19.26 30.92 5.86
C ASP A 360 -19.07 30.74 4.34
N GLY A 361 -20.17 30.61 3.60
CA GLY A 361 -20.20 30.68 2.13
C GLY A 361 -19.86 32.06 1.56
N GLN A 362 -19.62 33.04 2.44
CA GLN A 362 -19.07 34.33 2.08
C GLN A 362 -17.64 34.41 2.61
N ALA A 363 -16.67 34.27 1.72
CA ALA A 363 -15.44 35.01 1.89
C ALA A 363 -15.83 36.47 2.11
N ALA A 364 -15.78 36.91 3.37
CA ALA A 364 -15.76 38.32 3.70
C ALA A 364 -14.51 38.90 3.01
N VAL A 365 -14.69 39.36 1.78
CA VAL A 365 -13.87 40.41 1.21
C VAL A 365 -14.13 41.59 2.13
N GLN A 366 -13.37 41.69 3.21
CA GLN A 366 -13.22 42.95 3.90
C GLN A 366 -12.74 43.92 2.82
N PRO A 367 -13.51 44.98 2.50
CA PRO A 367 -12.93 46.05 1.70
C PRO A 367 -11.80 46.57 2.57
N VAL A 368 -10.56 46.34 2.13
CA VAL A 368 -9.40 47.01 2.69
C VAL A 368 -9.70 48.48 2.47
N ALA A 369 -10.19 49.14 3.52
CA ALA A 369 -10.36 50.57 3.52
C ALA A 369 -9.03 51.14 3.03
N ALA A 370 -9.09 51.90 1.95
CA ALA A 370 -7.95 52.54 1.34
C ALA A 370 -7.14 53.21 2.45
N ALA A 371 -6.02 52.59 2.83
CA ALA A 371 -5.01 53.22 3.65
C ALA A 371 -4.48 54.36 2.78
N THR A 372 -4.97 55.57 3.03
CA THR A 372 -4.42 56.81 2.51
C THR A 372 -2.95 56.83 2.89
N VAL A 373 -2.10 56.53 1.91
CA VAL A 373 -0.65 56.67 2.02
C VAL A 373 -0.38 58.15 2.26
N ASN A 374 0.11 58.49 3.44
CA ASN A 374 0.50 59.84 3.77
C ASN A 374 1.79 60.15 2.96
N PRO A 375 1.83 61.19 2.10
CA PRO A 375 2.96 61.43 1.18
C PRO A 375 4.27 61.83 1.87
N GLU A 376 4.26 62.04 3.18
CA GLU A 376 5.42 62.52 3.96
C GLU A 376 6.12 61.41 4.75
N ASP A 377 5.87 60.13 4.44
CA ASP A 377 6.59 59.04 5.10
C ASP A 377 8.08 59.03 4.65
N PRO A 378 9.05 59.29 5.56
CA PRO A 378 10.47 59.38 5.22
C PRO A 378 11.04 58.06 4.66
N THR A 379 10.32 56.95 4.80
CA THR A 379 10.69 55.66 4.21
C THR A 379 10.49 55.63 2.68
N VAL A 380 9.42 56.25 2.17
CA VAL A 380 9.10 56.28 0.73
C VAL A 380 10.12 57.12 -0.04
N HIS A 381 10.57 58.24 0.53
CA HIS A 381 11.66 59.02 -0.06
C HIS A 381 13.00 58.27 -0.08
N LYS A 382 13.29 57.49 0.97
CA LYS A 382 14.52 56.69 1.06
C LYS A 382 14.54 55.54 0.06
N LEU A 383 13.39 54.90 -0.16
CA LEU A 383 13.20 53.85 -1.16
C LEU A 383 13.24 54.42 -2.59
N ALA A 384 12.65 55.60 -2.83
CA ALA A 384 12.72 56.27 -4.13
C ALA A 384 14.16 56.63 -4.52
N GLN A 385 14.96 57.15 -3.58
CA GLN A 385 16.39 57.44 -3.82
C GLN A 385 17.20 56.18 -4.09
N GLN A 386 16.92 55.06 -3.40
CA GLN A 386 17.60 53.78 -3.67
C GLN A 386 17.27 53.23 -5.05
N VAL A 387 16.02 53.35 -5.50
CA VAL A 387 15.61 52.91 -6.84
C VAL A 387 16.29 53.75 -7.92
N GLU A 388 16.40 55.07 -7.73
CA GLU A 388 17.05 55.96 -8.68
C GLU A 388 18.57 55.70 -8.76
N GLN A 389 19.20 55.41 -7.62
CA GLN A 389 20.62 55.03 -7.54
C GLN A 389 20.89 53.70 -8.26
N LEU A 390 20.06 52.67 -8.03
CA LEU A 390 20.18 51.37 -8.70
C LEU A 390 19.91 51.47 -10.21
N GLN A 391 18.98 52.33 -10.63
CA GLN A 391 18.72 52.56 -12.05
C GLN A 391 19.90 53.24 -12.75
N SER A 392 20.59 54.16 -12.07
CA SER A 392 21.81 54.78 -12.60
C SER A 392 22.94 53.76 -12.75
N GLU A 393 23.05 52.82 -11.82
CA GLU A 393 24.06 51.75 -11.78
C GLU A 393 23.83 50.69 -12.88
N VAL A 394 22.57 50.35 -13.15
CA VAL A 394 22.19 49.47 -14.26
C VAL A 394 22.45 50.14 -15.61
N LYS A 395 22.34 51.48 -15.70
CA LYS A 395 22.62 52.24 -16.92
C LYS A 395 24.11 52.31 -17.24
N THR A 396 24.96 52.47 -16.22
CA THR A 396 26.43 52.41 -16.36
C THR A 396 26.89 51.00 -16.73
N LEU A 397 26.32 49.95 -16.13
CA LEU A 397 26.61 48.56 -16.48
C LEU A 397 26.21 48.19 -17.93
N ARG A 398 25.12 48.78 -18.46
CA ARG A 398 24.72 48.58 -19.87
C ARG A 398 25.61 49.32 -20.88
N SER A 399 26.36 50.34 -20.46
CA SER A 399 27.24 51.12 -21.34
C SER A 399 28.62 50.48 -21.56
N GLN A 400 29.01 49.51 -20.74
CA GLN A 400 30.24 48.73 -20.89
C GLN A 400 29.92 47.39 -21.56
N GLY A 401 29.96 47.39 -22.90
CA GLY A 401 29.52 46.27 -23.73
C GLY A 401 30.28 44.97 -23.48
N GLY A 402 29.56 43.94 -23.00
CA GLY A 402 29.95 42.54 -23.05
C GLY A 402 29.03 41.77 -23.99
N SER A 403 29.57 41.20 -25.07
CA SER A 403 28.83 40.46 -26.10
C SER A 403 28.20 39.18 -25.56
N VAL A 404 26.90 38.99 -25.80
CA VAL A 404 26.17 37.74 -25.52
C VAL A 404 26.13 36.89 -26.80
N THR A 405 26.77 35.73 -26.80
CA THR A 405 26.60 34.69 -27.82
C THR A 405 25.29 33.92 -27.60
N LYS A 406 24.57 33.67 -28.69
CA LYS A 406 23.23 33.05 -28.76
C LYS A 406 23.34 31.52 -28.59
N PRO A 407 22.51 30.85 -27.76
CA PRO A 407 22.41 29.39 -27.75
C PRO A 407 21.41 28.86 -28.81
N ALA A 408 21.74 27.71 -29.38
CA ALA A 408 20.95 26.93 -30.34
C ALA A 408 19.79 26.15 -29.66
N PRO A 409 18.79 25.65 -30.40
CA PRO A 409 17.51 25.19 -29.84
C PRO A 409 17.56 23.81 -29.16
N ALA A 410 16.74 23.66 -28.13
CA ALA A 410 16.73 22.55 -27.18
C ALA A 410 16.00 21.29 -27.67
N LYS A 411 16.55 20.12 -27.32
CA LYS A 411 15.88 18.81 -27.31
C LYS A 411 15.08 18.61 -25.99
N PRO A 412 14.10 17.69 -25.96
CA PRO A 412 13.15 17.57 -24.84
C PRO A 412 13.84 17.11 -23.55
N ARG A 413 13.45 17.75 -22.43
CA ARG A 413 13.99 17.50 -21.08
C ARG A 413 13.48 16.17 -20.52
N SER A 414 14.41 15.30 -20.13
CA SER A 414 14.18 14.31 -19.09
C SER A 414 14.10 15.01 -17.73
N SER A 415 13.14 14.60 -16.90
CA SER A 415 12.96 15.06 -15.53
C SER A 415 14.19 14.77 -14.66
N ASN A 416 14.79 15.81 -14.08
CA ASN A 416 15.85 15.70 -13.06
C ASN A 416 15.25 15.19 -11.74
N GLY A 417 15.82 14.12 -11.19
CA GLY A 417 15.63 13.72 -9.80
C GLY A 417 16.33 14.65 -8.80
N PRO A 418 16.14 14.46 -7.48
CA PRO A 418 16.66 15.34 -6.45
C PRO A 418 18.19 15.35 -6.40
N VAL A 419 18.79 16.53 -6.22
CA VAL A 419 20.24 16.72 -6.07
C VAL A 419 20.71 16.12 -4.74
N VAL A 420 21.59 15.10 -4.78
CA VAL A 420 22.20 14.50 -3.59
C VAL A 420 23.36 15.38 -3.10
N LYS A 421 23.32 15.87 -1.83
CA LYS A 421 24.45 16.56 -1.17
C LYS A 421 25.72 15.69 -1.28
N LYS A 422 26.86 16.29 -1.67
CA LYS A 422 28.14 15.58 -1.84
C LYS A 422 28.59 14.94 -0.52
N VAL A 423 28.99 13.66 -0.57
CA VAL A 423 29.48 12.90 0.59
C VAL A 423 30.79 13.50 1.11
N ASN A 424 30.91 13.68 2.43
CA ASN A 424 32.09 14.28 3.05
C ASN A 424 33.18 13.24 3.33
N VAL A 425 33.95 12.92 2.29
CA VAL A 425 35.02 11.91 2.31
C VAL A 425 36.12 12.22 3.34
N SER A 426 36.32 13.50 3.66
CA SER A 426 37.34 13.94 4.64
C SER A 426 37.11 13.40 6.07
N GLN A 427 35.86 13.08 6.42
CA GLN A 427 35.50 12.51 7.72
C GLN A 427 35.51 10.97 7.73
N ILE A 428 35.48 10.33 6.55
CA ILE A 428 35.41 8.88 6.38
C ILE A 428 36.82 8.27 6.41
N TYR A 429 37.81 8.92 5.79
CA TYR A 429 39.17 8.40 5.67
C TYR A 429 39.91 8.18 7.00
N PRO A 430 39.81 9.08 8.01
CA PRO A 430 40.42 8.83 9.32
C PRO A 430 39.83 7.60 10.01
N ILE A 431 38.52 7.37 9.89
CA ILE A 431 37.85 6.19 10.46
C ILE A 431 38.32 4.93 9.75
N LEU A 432 38.44 4.96 8.42
CA LEU A 432 38.94 3.83 7.63
C LEU A 432 40.40 3.47 7.93
N GLY A 433 41.24 4.45 8.30
CA GLY A 433 42.64 4.20 8.66
C GLY A 433 42.83 3.45 9.98
N ALA A 434 41.92 3.67 10.93
CA ALA A 434 41.91 2.97 12.22
C ALA A 434 40.88 1.84 12.30
N ALA A 435 40.16 1.54 11.21
CA ALA A 435 39.06 0.59 11.22
C ALA A 435 39.56 -0.85 11.36
N THR A 436 38.99 -1.60 12.31
CA THR A 436 39.29 -3.02 12.48
C THR A 436 38.05 -3.88 12.28
N LYS A 437 38.26 -5.13 11.84
CA LYS A 437 37.17 -6.11 11.68
C LYS A 437 36.51 -6.42 13.03
N ASN A 438 37.28 -6.42 14.12
CA ASN A 438 36.77 -6.71 15.46
C ASN A 438 35.86 -5.60 15.98
N ASP A 439 36.20 -4.33 15.73
CA ASP A 439 35.35 -3.21 16.16
C ASP A 439 34.05 -3.16 15.36
N LEU A 440 34.08 -3.52 14.07
CA LEU A 440 32.87 -3.63 13.26
C LEU A 440 31.94 -4.74 13.74
N ILE A 441 32.49 -5.87 14.19
CA ILE A 441 31.68 -6.98 14.76
C ILE A 441 31.01 -6.52 16.04
N LYS A 442 31.75 -5.89 16.97
CA LYS A 442 31.19 -5.34 18.21
C LYS A 442 30.03 -4.39 17.97
N VAL A 443 30.17 -3.45 17.02
CA VAL A 443 29.11 -2.50 16.67
C VAL A 443 27.89 -3.21 16.07
N ARG A 444 28.08 -4.28 15.29
CA ARG A 444 26.99 -5.07 14.71
C ARG A 444 26.24 -5.87 15.76
N ASP A 445 26.95 -6.42 16.74
CA ASP A 445 26.35 -7.23 17.81
C ASP A 445 25.43 -6.40 18.69
N VAL A 446 25.79 -5.14 18.97
CA VAL A 446 24.95 -4.21 19.75
C VAL A 446 23.98 -3.37 18.90
N TRP A 447 23.96 -3.57 17.57
CA TRP A 447 23.19 -2.73 16.66
C TRP A 447 21.67 -2.86 16.90
N THR A 448 21.19 -4.08 17.15
CA THR A 448 19.79 -4.34 17.46
C THR A 448 19.36 -3.65 18.75
N ASP A 449 20.22 -3.68 19.77
CA ASP A 449 19.96 -3.03 21.05
C ASP A 449 19.99 -1.50 20.91
N LEU A 450 20.91 -0.97 20.10
CA LEU A 450 20.97 0.43 19.75
C LEU A 450 19.66 0.91 19.09
N MET A 451 19.11 0.13 18.15
CA MET A 451 17.83 0.47 17.50
C MET A 451 16.66 0.52 18.49
N ASN A 452 16.71 -0.27 19.55
CA ASN A 452 15.67 -0.31 20.59
C ASN A 452 15.72 0.92 21.52
N ILE A 453 16.86 1.59 21.62
CA ILE A 453 17.04 2.83 22.41
C ILE A 453 16.50 4.05 21.66
N LEU A 454 16.48 4.02 20.33
CA LEU A 454 16.00 5.12 19.49
C LEU A 454 14.47 5.29 19.57
N SER A 455 14.01 6.53 19.36
CA SER A 455 12.58 6.85 19.23
C SER A 455 11.95 6.16 18.02
N VAL A 456 10.62 6.05 17.99
CA VAL A 456 9.89 5.37 16.90
C VAL A 456 10.22 5.97 15.52
N THR A 457 10.36 7.30 15.44
CA THR A 457 10.71 8.01 14.20
C THR A 457 12.16 7.79 13.79
N GLN A 458 13.10 7.82 14.73
CA GLN A 458 14.52 7.57 14.50
C GLN A 458 14.79 6.11 14.10
N ARG A 459 14.11 5.15 14.74
CA ARG A 459 14.18 3.73 14.41
C ARG A 459 13.69 3.45 12.99
N ALA A 460 12.64 4.12 12.54
CA ALA A 460 12.14 4.01 11.17
C ALA A 460 13.16 4.50 10.13
N LEU A 461 13.90 5.57 10.42
CA LEU A 461 14.98 6.07 9.55
C LEU A 461 16.18 5.10 9.51
N MET A 462 16.50 4.46 10.63
CA MET A 462 17.66 3.57 10.76
C MET A 462 17.41 2.12 10.32
N HIS A 463 16.15 1.72 10.11
CA HIS A 463 15.80 0.37 9.64
C HIS A 463 16.43 0.02 8.27
N VAL A 464 16.77 1.04 7.48
CA VAL A 464 17.42 0.92 6.16
C VAL A 464 18.89 1.34 6.18
N ALA A 465 19.51 1.30 7.38
CA ALA A 465 20.88 1.71 7.64
C ALA A 465 21.69 0.59 8.31
N GLN A 466 22.98 0.48 7.98
CA GLN A 466 23.87 -0.54 8.54
C GLN A 466 25.30 -0.03 8.74
N PRO A 467 25.99 -0.48 9.81
CA PRO A 467 27.39 -0.15 10.01
C PRO A 467 28.28 -0.92 9.01
N VAL A 468 29.11 -0.17 8.29
CA VAL A 468 29.97 -0.70 7.22
C VAL A 468 31.46 -0.60 7.53
N ALA A 469 31.86 0.29 8.44
CA ALA A 469 33.20 0.36 9.02
C ALA A 469 33.12 0.92 10.45
N ALA A 470 34.03 0.49 11.32
CA ALA A 470 34.12 0.99 12.69
C ALA A 470 35.57 0.97 13.18
N SER A 471 35.93 1.96 14.00
CA SER A 471 37.17 2.08 14.77
C SER A 471 36.82 2.52 16.20
N SER A 472 37.82 2.61 17.07
CA SER A 472 37.65 3.15 18.43
C SER A 472 37.18 4.61 18.48
N GLU A 473 37.34 5.36 17.39
CA GLU A 473 37.03 6.80 17.32
C GLU A 473 35.81 7.12 16.45
N GLY A 474 35.33 6.17 15.63
CA GLY A 474 34.23 6.45 14.72
C GLY A 474 33.58 5.24 14.07
N VAL A 475 32.33 5.43 13.63
CA VAL A 475 31.52 4.42 12.92
C VAL A 475 30.98 5.02 11.63
N VAL A 476 31.14 4.29 10.53
CA VAL A 476 30.56 4.63 9.24
C VAL A 476 29.28 3.82 9.02
N VAL A 477 28.17 4.53 8.81
CA VAL A 477 26.84 3.94 8.62
C VAL A 477 26.35 4.19 7.19
N ALA A 478 26.05 3.11 6.47
CA ALA A 478 25.55 3.17 5.10
C ALA A 478 24.03 3.09 5.03
N PHE A 479 23.41 3.92 4.20
CA PHE A 479 21.95 3.98 3.99
C PHE A 479 21.57 3.47 2.60
N ASP A 480 20.50 2.67 2.52
CA ASP A 480 20.03 2.06 1.26
C ASP A 480 19.40 3.09 0.29
N TYR A 481 18.84 4.20 0.80
CA TYR A 481 18.11 5.18 -0.01
C TYR A 481 18.67 6.60 0.16
N ALA A 482 18.87 7.31 -0.96
CA ALA A 482 19.45 8.66 -0.98
C ALA A 482 18.61 9.71 -0.20
N PHE A 483 17.29 9.61 -0.21
CA PHE A 483 16.43 10.54 0.53
C PHE A 483 16.47 10.30 2.05
N VAL A 484 16.64 9.06 2.50
CA VAL A 484 16.77 8.71 3.92
C VAL A 484 18.14 9.16 4.44
N TYR A 485 19.19 8.96 3.64
CA TYR A 485 20.51 9.51 3.90
C TYR A 485 20.49 11.04 4.12
N GLN A 486 19.78 11.78 3.26
CA GLN A 486 19.66 13.25 3.43
C GLN A 486 18.99 13.62 4.74
N LYS A 487 17.87 12.95 5.07
CA LYS A 487 17.18 13.17 6.34
C LYS A 487 18.05 12.82 7.55
N ALA A 488 18.83 11.74 7.48
CA ALA A 488 19.70 11.31 8.58
C ALA A 488 20.88 12.24 8.82
N ILE A 489 21.44 12.86 7.78
CA ILE A 489 22.52 13.86 7.93
C ILE A 489 22.01 15.18 8.49
N ASP A 490 20.80 15.57 8.11
CA ASP A 490 20.21 16.84 8.55
C ASP A 490 19.58 16.73 9.98
N ASP A 491 19.46 15.51 10.52
CA ASP A 491 18.97 15.24 11.88
C ASP A 491 20.11 15.05 12.90
N GLN A 492 20.51 16.16 13.52
CA GLN A 492 21.57 16.14 14.54
C GLN A 492 21.16 15.39 15.82
N THR A 493 19.85 15.35 16.13
CA THR A 493 19.35 14.61 17.30
C THR A 493 19.51 13.10 17.14
N LEU A 494 19.36 12.60 15.90
CA LEU A 494 19.61 11.20 15.56
C LEU A 494 21.09 10.84 15.70
N ILE A 495 21.99 11.69 15.18
CA ILE A 495 23.45 11.47 15.27
C ILE A 495 23.90 11.42 16.74
N ASP A 496 23.40 12.35 17.56
CA ASP A 496 23.70 12.40 18.99
C ASP A 496 23.11 11.19 19.72
N ALA A 497 21.89 10.75 19.37
CA ALA A 497 21.27 9.56 19.95
C ALA A 497 22.06 8.27 19.63
N LEU A 498 22.59 8.15 18.41
CA LEU A 498 23.44 7.03 18.01
C LEU A 498 24.78 7.02 18.75
N GLY A 499 25.43 8.19 18.86
CA GLY A 499 26.68 8.33 19.62
C GLY A 499 26.50 7.99 21.10
N ASN A 500 25.48 8.57 21.74
CA ASN A 500 25.16 8.33 23.15
C ASN A 500 24.71 6.88 23.41
N GLY A 501 24.00 6.27 22.46
CA GLY A 501 23.58 4.87 22.56
C GLY A 501 24.77 3.92 22.47
N LEU A 502 25.72 4.17 21.57
CA LEU A 502 26.96 3.38 21.48
C LEU A 502 27.86 3.58 22.70
N ASP A 503 27.88 4.78 23.30
CA ASP A 503 28.58 5.03 24.56
C ASP A 503 28.03 4.20 25.71
N ARG A 504 26.70 4.12 25.83
CA ARG A 504 26.05 3.29 26.85
C ARG A 504 26.28 1.79 26.66
N LEU A 505 26.34 1.32 25.41
CA LEU A 505 26.42 -0.11 25.09
C LEU A 505 27.87 -0.63 25.00
N MET A 506 28.82 0.20 24.60
CA MET A 506 30.22 -0.20 24.39
C MET A 506 31.22 0.57 25.27
N GLY A 507 30.78 1.59 26.03
CA GLY A 507 31.66 2.45 26.83
C GLY A 507 32.56 3.36 26.01
N GLN A 508 32.17 3.64 24.76
CA GLN A 508 32.90 4.47 23.81
C GLN A 508 31.91 5.38 23.08
N ALA A 509 32.22 6.66 22.92
CA ALA A 509 31.41 7.62 22.16
C ALA A 509 31.99 7.87 20.75
N PRO A 510 31.86 6.92 19.80
CA PRO A 510 32.44 7.07 18.48
C PRO A 510 31.72 8.14 17.68
N LYS A 511 32.46 8.85 16.82
CA LYS A 511 31.89 9.78 15.85
C LYS A 511 31.14 9.02 14.75
N ILE A 512 29.87 9.35 14.55
CA ILE A 512 29.02 8.72 13.52
C ILE A 512 29.13 9.49 12.21
N VAL A 513 29.43 8.79 11.12
CA VAL A 513 29.50 9.36 9.77
C VAL A 513 28.60 8.55 8.84
N CYS A 514 27.67 9.23 8.18
CA CYS A 514 26.70 8.60 7.29
C CYS A 514 27.18 8.62 5.82
N VAL A 515 26.85 7.58 5.05
CA VAL A 515 27.20 7.45 3.63
C VAL A 515 26.07 6.78 2.84
N PRO A 516 25.81 7.15 1.57
CA PRO A 516 24.91 6.39 0.69
C PRO A 516 25.55 5.04 0.32
N LYS A 517 24.79 3.95 0.43
CA LYS A 517 25.30 2.59 0.16
C LYS A 517 25.86 2.41 -1.25
N GLU A 518 25.27 3.07 -2.24
CA GLU A 518 25.75 3.04 -3.63
C GLU A 518 27.15 3.63 -3.80
N GLN A 519 27.52 4.62 -2.99
CA GLN A 519 28.82 5.31 -3.08
C GLN A 519 29.90 4.63 -2.21
N TRP A 520 29.50 3.79 -1.26
CA TRP A 520 30.42 3.14 -0.33
C TRP A 520 31.50 2.26 -0.99
N PRO A 521 31.19 1.37 -1.96
CA PRO A 521 32.20 0.53 -2.61
C PRO A 521 33.31 1.34 -3.29
N GLN A 522 32.93 2.44 -3.94
CA GLN A 522 33.87 3.32 -4.64
C GLN A 522 34.76 4.08 -3.64
N ILE A 523 34.18 4.67 -2.59
CA ILE A 523 34.93 5.39 -1.54
C ILE A 523 35.96 4.47 -0.87
N ARG A 524 35.59 3.22 -0.58
CA ARG A 524 36.51 2.24 0.02
C ARG A 524 37.64 1.84 -0.93
N LYS A 525 37.33 1.65 -2.23
CA LYS A 525 38.32 1.30 -3.26
C LYS A 525 39.33 2.44 -3.45
N ASP A 526 38.86 3.68 -3.49
CA ASP A 526 39.69 4.87 -3.65
C ASP A 526 40.62 5.09 -2.45
N TYR A 527 40.13 4.81 -1.23
CA TYR A 527 40.95 4.85 -0.01
C TYR A 527 42.09 3.81 -0.03
N LEU A 528 41.77 2.55 -0.36
CA LEU A 528 42.77 1.48 -0.43
C LEU A 528 43.83 1.75 -1.50
N ALA A 529 43.46 2.42 -2.60
CA ALA A 529 44.39 2.79 -3.68
C ALA A 529 45.34 3.94 -3.33
N THR A 530 44.98 4.81 -2.37
CA THR A 530 45.75 6.01 -2.01
C THR A 530 46.50 5.94 -0.68
N HIS A 531 46.11 5.05 0.25
CA HIS A 531 46.57 5.09 1.65
C HIS A 531 47.27 3.81 2.14
N GLN A 532 47.74 2.92 1.27
CA GLN A 532 48.67 1.84 1.65
C GLN A 532 50.13 2.19 1.30
N PRO A 533 50.96 2.66 2.26
CA PRO A 533 52.40 2.50 2.21
C PRO A 533 52.76 1.09 2.73
N GLY A 534 53.69 0.41 2.04
CA GLY A 534 53.92 -1.04 2.17
C GLY A 534 54.32 -1.58 3.55
N GLY A 535 54.02 -2.88 3.76
CA GLY A 535 54.59 -3.73 4.82
C GLY A 535 53.68 -4.86 5.33
N ALA A 536 53.85 -6.07 4.77
CA ALA A 536 53.76 -7.45 5.31
C ALA A 536 52.93 -7.74 6.61
N THR A 537 52.13 -8.81 6.77
CA THR A 537 52.14 -10.19 6.24
C THR A 537 50.75 -10.81 6.49
N SER A 538 50.14 -11.58 5.59
CA SER A 538 50.41 -13.02 5.45
C SER A 538 49.77 -13.52 4.14
N GLU A 539 50.59 -13.62 3.11
CA GLU A 539 50.28 -14.42 1.92
C GLU A 539 50.46 -15.90 2.26
N GLN A 540 49.35 -16.63 2.32
CA GLN A 540 49.37 -18.02 1.86
C GLN A 540 49.24 -17.97 0.34
N GLN A 541 50.30 -18.40 -0.32
CA GLN A 541 50.43 -18.51 -1.78
C GLN A 541 49.29 -19.32 -2.39
N ALA A 542 48.65 -18.77 -3.43
CA ALA A 542 48.02 -19.54 -4.50
C ALA A 542 48.85 -19.29 -5.77
N PRO A 543 49.17 -20.31 -6.59
CA PRO A 543 50.14 -20.16 -7.66
C PRO A 543 49.59 -19.31 -8.82
N ALA A 544 50.53 -18.69 -9.54
CA ALA A 544 50.27 -17.83 -10.68
C ALA A 544 49.46 -18.55 -11.77
N LYS A 545 48.39 -17.90 -12.25
CA LYS A 545 47.55 -18.40 -13.33
C LYS A 545 48.31 -18.35 -14.66
N GLU A 546 48.45 -19.49 -15.31
CA GLU A 546 49.07 -19.58 -16.64
C GLU A 546 48.14 -18.96 -17.70
N PRO A 547 48.66 -18.10 -18.58
CA PRO A 547 47.86 -17.33 -19.56
C PRO A 547 47.09 -18.21 -20.56
N VAL A 548 47.51 -19.46 -20.77
CA VAL A 548 46.86 -20.42 -21.68
C VAL A 548 45.47 -20.86 -21.18
N VAL A 549 45.27 -20.91 -19.85
CA VAL A 549 44.01 -21.32 -19.23
C VAL A 549 42.93 -20.23 -19.35
N GLU A 550 43.32 -18.95 -19.28
CA GLU A 550 42.39 -17.84 -19.48
C GLU A 550 41.97 -17.71 -20.95
N GLU A 551 42.89 -17.95 -21.89
CA GLU A 551 42.57 -17.90 -23.32
C GLU A 551 41.61 -19.05 -23.72
N ALA A 552 41.81 -20.25 -23.18
CA ALA A 552 40.88 -21.38 -23.39
C ALA A 552 39.48 -21.11 -22.80
N LYS A 553 39.39 -20.53 -21.60
CA LYS A 553 38.10 -20.15 -20.98
C LYS A 553 37.38 -19.04 -21.73
N ASN A 554 38.11 -18.09 -22.31
CA ASN A 554 37.51 -17.04 -23.13
C ASN A 554 36.95 -17.56 -24.45
N MET A 555 37.57 -18.59 -25.05
CA MET A 555 37.10 -19.16 -26.31
C MET A 555 35.96 -20.16 -26.15
N PHE A 556 35.93 -20.94 -25.07
CA PHE A 556 35.00 -22.08 -24.92
C PHE A 556 34.10 -22.02 -23.67
N GLY A 557 34.20 -20.96 -22.86
CA GLY A 557 33.32 -20.69 -21.72
C GLY A 557 33.31 -21.82 -20.68
N ASP A 558 32.13 -22.14 -20.18
CA ASP A 558 31.92 -23.09 -19.07
C ASP A 558 32.17 -24.56 -19.45
N LEU A 559 32.52 -24.85 -20.71
CA LEU A 559 32.84 -26.20 -21.20
C LEU A 559 34.30 -26.61 -20.92
N VAL A 560 35.13 -25.74 -20.33
CA VAL A 560 36.55 -26.00 -20.07
C VAL A 560 36.76 -26.44 -18.62
N GLU A 561 37.03 -27.73 -18.42
CA GLU A 561 37.55 -28.27 -17.16
C GLU A 561 39.07 -28.34 -17.17
N VAL A 562 39.70 -27.71 -16.19
CA VAL A 562 41.16 -27.72 -16.00
C VAL A 562 41.46 -28.70 -14.87
N GLN A 563 42.08 -29.83 -15.20
CA GLN A 563 42.52 -30.79 -14.19
C GLN A 563 43.92 -30.40 -13.67
N PRO A 564 44.14 -30.41 -12.34
CA PRO A 564 45.47 -30.28 -11.78
C PRO A 564 46.25 -31.60 -11.94
N ASP A 565 47.52 -31.53 -12.34
CA ASP A 565 48.47 -32.65 -12.25
C ASP A 565 48.78 -33.01 -10.78
#